data_AF-A0A1Q3CUV2-F1
#
_entry.id   AF-A0A1Q3CUV2-F1
#
_cell.length_a   1.000
_cell.length_b   1.000
_cell.length_c   1.000
_cell.angle_alpha   90.00
_cell.angle_beta   90.00
_cell.angle_gamma   90.00
#
_symmetry.space_group_name_H-M   'P 1'
#
loop_
_entity.id
_entity.type
_entity.pdbx_description
1 polymer ?
#
loop_
_entity_poly.entity_id
_entity_poly.type
_entity_poly.pdbx_seq_one_letter_code
_entity_poly.pdbx_strand_id
1 'polypeptide(L)'
;MVSTTLHRLKNELPVNEGSLLLNGDVKTSLVLVDVVNGFCTVCAPRQPDEQIWSMVDESVKLAKAFSEKQLPVFAFLDSHHPDIPEPHYPSHCIIGTPESELVPGIFIPTSLQY
;
A
#
# COMPACT_ATOMS: atom_id res chain seq x y z
N MET A 1 12.26 -17.45 -20.39
CA MET A 1 12.34 -16.29 -21.31
C MET A 1 11.57 -15.15 -20.67
N VAL A 2 12.21 -14.01 -20.40
CA VAL A 2 11.50 -12.80 -19.97
C VAL A 2 10.56 -12.41 -21.10
N SER A 3 9.28 -12.18 -20.80
CA SER A 3 8.32 -11.76 -21.82
C SER A 3 8.83 -10.49 -22.51
N THR A 4 8.81 -10.47 -23.84
CA THR A 4 9.20 -9.29 -24.65
C THR A 4 8.43 -8.03 -24.23
N THR A 5 7.21 -8.19 -23.70
CA THR A 5 6.41 -7.09 -23.16
C THR A 5 6.98 -6.52 -21.86
N LEU A 6 7.40 -7.38 -20.93
CA LEU A 6 7.99 -6.97 -19.65
C LEU A 6 9.31 -6.23 -19.86
N HIS A 7 10.13 -6.71 -20.78
CA HIS A 7 11.38 -6.02 -21.15
C HIS A 7 11.10 -4.61 -21.71
N ARG A 8 10.09 -4.47 -22.58
CA ARG A 8 9.68 -3.16 -23.10
C ARG A 8 9.14 -2.25 -22.00
N LEU A 9 8.29 -2.74 -21.11
CA LEU A 9 7.76 -1.95 -19.98
C LEU A 9 8.88 -1.39 -19.09
N LYS A 10 9.88 -2.20 -18.76
CA LYS A 10 11.03 -1.76 -17.94
C LYS A 10 11.94 -0.73 -18.63
N ASN A 11 12.00 -0.74 -19.96
CA ASN A 11 12.77 0.25 -20.71
C ASN A 11 12.05 1.59 -20.79
N GLU A 12 10.72 1.58 -20.77
CA GLU A 12 9.89 2.79 -20.92
C GLU A 12 9.38 3.35 -19.59
N LEU A 13 9.29 2.54 -18.54
CA LEU A 13 8.74 2.90 -17.23
C LEU A 13 9.64 2.41 -16.10
N PRO A 14 9.75 3.16 -14.98
CA PRO A 14 10.53 2.78 -13.81
C PRO A 14 9.81 1.72 -12.96
N VAL A 15 9.47 0.57 -13.56
CA VAL A 15 8.74 -0.52 -12.91
C VAL A 15 9.67 -1.63 -12.43
N ASN A 16 9.48 -2.05 -11.18
CA ASN A 16 10.13 -3.23 -10.61
C ASN A 16 9.20 -4.45 -10.70
N GLU A 17 9.80 -5.65 -10.72
CA GLU A 17 9.04 -6.91 -10.67
C GLU A 17 9.02 -7.42 -9.23
N GLY A 18 7.83 -7.75 -8.74
CA GLY A 18 7.61 -8.48 -7.49
C GLY A 18 6.94 -9.83 -7.76
N SER A 19 7.07 -10.78 -6.84
CA SER A 19 6.42 -12.08 -6.95
C SER A 19 5.26 -12.21 -5.97
N LEU A 20 4.06 -12.48 -6.48
CA LEU A 20 2.91 -12.81 -5.64
C LEU A 20 2.56 -14.29 -5.81
N LEU A 21 2.66 -15.06 -4.73
CA LEU A 21 2.25 -16.47 -4.74
C LEU A 21 0.74 -16.57 -4.55
N LEU A 22 0.04 -16.96 -5.61
CA LEU A 22 -1.38 -17.28 -5.58
C LEU A 22 -1.56 -18.80 -5.40
N ASN A 23 -1.85 -19.25 -4.19
CA ASN A 23 -2.17 -20.65 -3.93
C ASN A 23 -3.61 -20.96 -4.36
N GLY A 24 -3.81 -22.00 -5.18
CA GLY A 24 -5.13 -22.46 -5.61
C GLY A 24 -6.06 -22.92 -4.48
N ASP A 25 -5.51 -23.26 -3.31
CA ASP A 25 -6.27 -23.64 -2.11
C ASP A 25 -6.91 -22.44 -1.41
N VAL A 26 -6.34 -21.24 -1.60
CA VAL A 26 -6.85 -20.01 -1.00
C VAL A 26 -7.71 -19.28 -2.03
N LYS A 27 -9.02 -19.20 -1.76
CA LYS A 27 -9.99 -18.55 -2.67
C LYS A 27 -10.21 -17.07 -2.39
N THR A 28 -9.77 -16.59 -1.22
CA THR A 28 -10.02 -15.22 -0.77
C THR A 28 -8.76 -14.64 -0.15
N SER A 29 -8.42 -13.42 -0.55
CA SER A 29 -7.32 -12.62 0.00
C SER A 29 -7.77 -11.17 0.18
N LEU A 30 -7.00 -10.38 0.93
CA LEU A 30 -7.24 -8.97 1.13
C LEU A 30 -6.15 -8.16 0.43
N VAL A 31 -6.56 -7.16 -0.35
CA VAL A 31 -5.66 -6.15 -0.90
C VAL A 31 -6.01 -4.82 -0.25
N LEU A 32 -5.04 -4.21 0.41
CA LEU A 32 -5.11 -2.86 0.92
C LEU A 32 -4.45 -1.93 -0.09
N VAL A 33 -5.09 -0.82 -0.41
CA VAL A 33 -4.57 0.16 -1.36
C VAL A 33 -4.45 1.48 -0.62
N ASP A 34 -3.22 1.92 -0.44
CA ASP A 34 -2.87 3.27 0.02
C ASP A 34 -3.47 3.66 1.37
N VAL A 35 -3.61 2.70 2.28
CA VAL A 35 -3.99 2.94 3.68
C VAL A 35 -2.76 3.38 4.48
N VAL A 36 -2.11 4.43 4.01
CA VAL A 36 -0.87 5.00 4.54
C VAL A 36 -1.11 6.28 5.31
N ASN A 37 -0.17 6.62 6.20
CA ASN A 37 -0.28 7.77 7.10
C ASN A 37 -0.42 9.11 6.36
N GLY A 38 0.25 9.29 5.22
CA GLY A 38 0.17 10.52 4.43
C GLY A 38 -1.26 10.81 3.94
N PHE A 39 -2.08 9.79 3.71
CA PHE A 39 -3.48 9.93 3.30
C PHE A 39 -4.50 9.81 4.43
N CYS A 40 -4.09 9.28 5.58
CA CYS A 40 -5.03 8.93 6.64
C CYS A 40 -4.83 9.71 7.94
N THR A 41 -3.63 10.23 8.22
CA THR A 41 -3.29 10.75 9.56
C THR A 41 -2.48 12.05 9.55
N VAL A 42 -1.54 12.25 8.62
CA VAL A 42 -0.50 13.31 8.76
C VAL A 42 -0.52 14.40 7.70
N CYS A 43 -1.04 14.16 6.48
CA CYS A 43 -0.92 15.14 5.38
C CYS A 43 -2.22 15.40 4.59
N ALA A 44 -3.08 14.40 4.47
CA ALA A 44 -4.46 14.52 4.03
C ALA A 44 -5.29 13.72 5.02
N PRO A 45 -6.32 14.26 5.67
CA PRO A 45 -6.93 15.58 5.52
C PRO A 45 -6.24 16.70 6.34
N ARG A 46 -6.34 17.96 5.89
CA ARG A 46 -5.80 19.15 6.62
C ARG A 46 -6.37 19.31 8.04
N GLN A 47 -7.50 18.67 8.31
CA GLN A 47 -8.22 18.64 9.56
C GLN A 47 -8.81 17.24 9.72
N PRO A 48 -9.03 16.73 10.95
CA PRO A 48 -9.63 15.40 11.14
C PRO A 48 -10.91 15.19 10.32
N ASP A 49 -11.02 14.04 9.68
CA ASP A 49 -12.17 13.63 8.88
C ASP A 49 -12.72 12.31 9.41
N GLU A 50 -13.93 12.32 9.95
CA GLU A 50 -14.57 11.14 10.55
C GLU A 50 -14.74 10.00 9.54
N GLN A 51 -14.94 10.31 8.26
CA GLN A 51 -15.08 9.29 7.24
C GLN A 51 -13.77 8.53 7.02
N ILE A 52 -12.64 9.25 7.00
CA ILE A 52 -11.31 8.64 6.88
C ILE A 52 -11.00 7.79 8.11
N TRP A 53 -11.29 8.30 9.31
CA TRP A 53 -11.10 7.53 10.56
C TRP A 53 -11.93 6.24 10.58
N SER A 54 -13.19 6.31 10.16
CA SER A 54 -14.06 5.14 10.07
C SER A 54 -13.53 4.13 9.04
N MET A 55 -13.09 4.61 7.87
CA MET A 55 -12.47 3.75 6.85
C MET A 55 -11.20 3.05 7.38
N VAL A 56 -10.34 3.77 8.10
CA VAL A 56 -9.13 3.21 8.71
C VAL A 56 -9.49 2.14 9.75
N ASP A 57 -10.46 2.41 10.63
CA ASP A 57 -10.89 1.45 11.66
C ASP A 57 -11.45 0.16 11.04
N GLU A 58 -12.30 0.28 10.01
CA GLU A 58 -12.81 -0.89 9.29
C GLU A 58 -11.71 -1.65 8.53
N SER A 59 -10.74 -0.94 7.95
CA SER A 59 -9.59 -1.56 7.28
C SER A 59 -8.72 -2.34 8.26
N VAL A 60 -8.47 -1.79 9.46
CA VAL A 60 -7.74 -2.47 10.54
C VAL A 60 -8.49 -3.71 11.01
N LYS A 61 -9.81 -3.62 11.23
CA LYS A 61 -10.65 -4.78 11.61
C LYS A 61 -10.58 -5.88 10.56
N LEU A 62 -10.68 -5.53 9.28
CA LEU A 62 -10.63 -6.49 8.18
C LEU A 62 -9.25 -7.14 8.07
N ALA A 63 -8.18 -6.35 8.10
CA ALA A 63 -6.80 -6.85 8.08
C ALA A 63 -6.54 -7.82 9.24
N LYS A 64 -6.99 -7.46 10.45
CA LYS A 64 -6.90 -8.33 11.63
C LYS A 64 -7.64 -9.65 11.44
N ALA A 65 -8.88 -9.60 10.94
CA ALA A 65 -9.68 -10.80 10.71
C ALA A 65 -9.04 -11.76 9.68
N PHE A 66 -8.37 -11.21 8.66
CA PHE A 66 -7.60 -12.01 7.69
C PHE A 66 -6.35 -12.60 8.32
N SER A 67 -5.58 -11.81 9.07
CA SER A 67 -4.38 -12.27 9.76
C SER A 67 -4.67 -13.35 10.80
N GLU A 68 -5.75 -13.23 11.58
CA GLU A 68 -6.19 -14.25 12.55
C GLU A 68 -6.56 -15.58 11.88
N LYS A 69 -7.08 -15.52 10.66
CA LYS A 69 -7.40 -16.70 9.84
C LYS A 69 -6.22 -17.19 9.00
N GLN A 70 -5.05 -16.56 9.12
CA GLN A 70 -3.87 -16.83 8.29
C GLN A 70 -4.16 -16.72 6.79
N LEU A 71 -5.07 -15.82 6.41
CA LEU A 71 -5.37 -15.53 5.02
C LEU A 71 -4.41 -14.47 4.48
N PRO A 72 -4.04 -14.53 3.19
CA PRO A 72 -3.10 -13.59 2.59
C PRO A 72 -3.62 -12.15 2.63
N VAL A 73 -2.73 -11.23 3.01
CA VAL A 73 -2.93 -9.79 2.92
C VAL A 73 -1.78 -9.20 2.10
N PHE A 74 -2.12 -8.38 1.12
CA PHE A 74 -1.18 -7.63 0.30
C PHE A 74 -1.49 -6.14 0.41
N ALA A 75 -0.48 -5.26 0.35
CA ALA A 75 -0.69 -3.82 0.37
C ALA A 75 0.10 -3.12 -0.73
N PHE A 76 -0.55 -2.16 -1.38
CA PHE A 76 0.11 -1.11 -2.14
C PHE A 76 0.28 0.11 -1.23
N LEU A 77 1.48 0.67 -1.23
CA LEU A 77 1.85 1.85 -0.45
C LEU A 77 2.29 2.93 -1.42
N ASP A 78 1.40 3.86 -1.73
CA ASP A 78 1.79 5.03 -2.49
C ASP A 78 2.90 5.79 -1.78
N SER A 79 3.94 6.15 -2.54
CA SER A 79 5.07 6.89 -2.01
C SER A 79 5.84 7.62 -3.09
N HIS A 80 6.33 8.80 -2.76
CA HIS A 80 6.96 9.70 -3.72
C HIS A 80 8.42 9.97 -3.39
N HIS A 81 9.22 10.12 -4.45
CA HIS A 81 10.57 10.64 -4.33
C HIS A 81 10.51 12.15 -4.04
N PRO A 82 11.26 12.68 -3.05
CA PRO A 82 11.19 14.10 -2.68
C PRO A 82 11.52 15.05 -3.83
N ASP A 83 12.36 14.61 -4.78
CA ASP A 83 12.75 15.40 -5.95
C ASP A 83 11.75 15.35 -7.13
N ILE A 84 10.66 14.58 -7.01
CA ILE A 84 9.62 14.46 -8.05
C ILE A 84 8.29 14.95 -7.45
N PRO A 85 8.06 16.28 -7.39
CA PRO A 85 6.84 16.82 -6.82
C PRO A 85 5.63 16.56 -7.72
N GLU A 86 4.44 16.50 -7.13
CA GLU A 86 3.16 16.33 -7.82
C GLU A 86 2.24 17.57 -7.69
N PRO A 87 2.53 18.68 -8.39
CA PRO A 87 1.64 19.83 -8.41
C PRO A 87 0.24 19.45 -8.91
N HIS A 88 -0.86 19.90 -8.31
CA HIS A 88 -0.96 20.94 -7.27
C HIS A 88 -1.01 20.42 -5.82
N TYR A 89 -0.78 19.12 -5.60
CA TYR A 89 -0.84 18.53 -4.27
C TYR A 89 0.38 18.96 -3.42
N PRO A 90 0.22 19.15 -2.09
CA PRO A 90 1.36 19.35 -1.21
C PRO A 90 2.24 18.09 -1.19
N SER A 91 3.47 18.21 -0.71
CA SER A 91 4.32 17.05 -0.42
C SER A 91 3.58 16.11 0.54
N HIS A 92 3.54 14.82 0.22
CA HIS A 92 2.92 13.77 1.02
C HIS A 92 3.58 12.42 0.70
N CYS A 93 3.40 11.43 1.57
CA CYS A 93 3.81 10.04 1.36
C CYS A 93 5.28 9.91 0.92
N ILE A 94 6.19 10.72 1.46
CA ILE A 94 7.59 10.71 1.01
C ILE A 94 8.27 9.40 1.40
N ILE A 95 8.92 8.76 0.43
CA ILE A 95 9.61 7.47 0.62
C ILE A 95 10.56 7.56 1.82
N GLY A 96 10.46 6.59 2.73
CA GLY A 96 11.32 6.48 3.92
C GLY A 96 10.90 7.38 5.09
N THR A 97 9.77 8.09 4.96
CA THR A 97 9.15 8.83 6.07
C THR A 97 7.96 8.05 6.66
N PRO A 98 7.56 8.33 7.91
CA PRO A 98 6.37 7.71 8.51
C PRO A 98 5.08 7.94 7.71
N GLU A 99 5.02 8.99 6.89
CA GLU A 99 3.88 9.28 6.03
C GLU A 99 3.68 8.20 4.95
N SER A 100 4.76 7.59 4.46
CA SER A 100 4.70 6.50 3.46
C SER A 100 4.40 5.13 4.07
N GLU A 101 4.36 5.02 5.40
CA GLU A 101 4.07 3.76 6.10
C GLU A 101 2.56 3.54 6.24
N LEU A 102 2.15 2.27 6.35
CA LEU A 102 0.78 1.91 6.71
C LEU A 102 0.36 2.57 8.02
N VAL A 103 -0.93 2.87 8.14
CA VAL A 103 -1.51 3.32 9.41
C VAL A 103 -1.27 2.28 10.52
N PRO A 104 -1.05 2.71 11.78
CA PRO A 104 -0.90 1.80 12.90
C PRO A 104 -2.08 0.83 13.04
N GLY A 105 -1.78 -0.42 13.39
CA GLY A 105 -2.80 -1.47 13.57
C GLY A 105 -2.97 -2.39 12.36
N ILE A 106 -2.47 -2.01 11.18
CA ILE A 106 -2.33 -2.92 10.04
C ILE A 106 -0.96 -3.59 10.11
N PHE A 107 -0.95 -4.89 10.45
CA PHE A 107 0.27 -5.70 10.42
C PHE A 107 0.22 -6.68 9.25
N ILE A 108 1.11 -6.49 8.29
CA ILE A 108 1.35 -7.44 7.20
C ILE A 108 2.73 -8.07 7.46
N PRO A 109 2.81 -9.39 7.64
CA PRO A 109 4.09 -10.07 7.80
C PRO A 109 5.03 -9.73 6.63
N THR A 110 6.27 -9.39 6.95
CA THR A 110 7.29 -8.83 6.05
C THR A 110 7.64 -9.72 4.85
N SER A 111 7.11 -10.95 4.77
CA SER A 111 7.28 -11.87 3.64
C SER A 111 6.49 -11.49 2.37
N LEU A 112 5.74 -10.38 2.39
CA LEU A 112 4.90 -9.93 1.27
C LEU A 112 5.03 -8.44 0.94
N GLN A 113 5.98 -7.73 1.54
CA GLN A 113 6.30 -6.34 1.17
C GLN A 113 7.35 -6.38 0.05
N TYR A 114 7.00 -5.88 -1.14
CA TYR A 114 7.89 -5.75 -2.31
C TYR A 114 8.01 -4.29 -2.69
#